data_AF-A0A1Q3ALG7-F1
#
_entry.id   AF-A0A1Q3ALG7-F1
#
_cell.length_a   1.000
_cell.length_b   1.000
_cell.length_c   1.000
_cell.angle_alpha   90.00
_cell.angle_beta   90.00
_cell.angle_gamma   90.00
#
_symmetry.space_group_name_H-M   'P 1'
#
loop_
_entity.id
_entity.type
_entity.pdbx_description
1 polymer ?
#
loop_
_entity_poly.entity_id
_entity_poly.type
_entity_poly.pdbx_seq_one_letter_code
_entity_poly.pdbx_strand_id
1 'polypeptide(L)'
;MLRTASNESGSSGISNEEGGKKRHKLVKLKNLKNGGTTIKNDPGEYEYYYEPLETINNPFNTKCVSSDKGYSVELKVDTPPDKVVVLPDLPTQYSEVTSSRHSNSSTTHLFENSSTSSLPNVRIASQALTNGGIAVSGTVIVKSLNSQLPQRLRYQSVALKCFVEEYACFVDGPNDSSNNKTKQIKLLNKKNDADITHLLPSEELRLDLTDMVDPGSTDGVRWLHPCHTYELPFTFTLKPYDFPASVRTYFGSTHYRIESLTQVGNDAIDTSFLTD
;
A
#
# COMPACT_ATOMS: atom_id res chain seq x y z
N MET A 1 -9.79 -5.39 55.44
CA MET A 1 -8.74 -6.31 55.92
C MET A 1 -9.37 -7.68 56.11
N LEU A 2 -9.12 -8.63 55.20
CA LEU A 2 -9.01 -10.09 55.42
C LEU A 2 -8.80 -10.76 54.03
N ARG A 3 -7.85 -11.69 53.97
CA ARG A 3 -7.55 -12.60 52.85
C ARG A 3 -8.31 -13.91 53.04
N THR A 4 -8.69 -14.55 51.92
CA THR A 4 -8.53 -15.98 51.52
C THR A 4 -9.21 -16.16 50.14
N ALA A 5 -8.50 -16.53 49.05
CA ALA A 5 -8.20 -17.88 48.50
C ALA A 5 -9.48 -18.66 48.07
N SER A 6 -9.61 -19.39 46.95
CA SER A 6 -8.75 -19.84 45.83
C SER A 6 -9.60 -20.69 44.85
N ASN A 7 -9.07 -20.92 43.64
CA ASN A 7 -9.37 -21.95 42.61
C ASN A 7 -10.55 -21.78 41.65
N GLU A 8 -10.19 -21.76 40.35
CA GLU A 8 -10.68 -22.57 39.21
C GLU A 8 -9.94 -22.03 37.97
N SER A 9 -9.40 -22.74 36.99
CA SER A 9 -9.09 -24.14 36.73
C SER A 9 -8.08 -24.10 35.59
N GLY A 10 -6.97 -24.84 35.70
CA GLY A 10 -6.05 -25.04 34.59
C GLY A 10 -6.74 -25.87 33.50
N SER A 11 -6.68 -25.39 32.26
CA SER A 11 -6.81 -26.24 31.09
C SER A 11 -5.45 -26.29 30.41
N SER A 12 -4.85 -27.47 30.52
CA SER A 12 -3.57 -27.88 29.97
C SER A 12 -3.64 -28.01 28.45
N GLY A 13 -2.61 -27.46 27.79
CA GLY A 13 -1.86 -28.09 26.69
C GLY A 13 -2.65 -28.79 25.60
N ILE A 14 -2.76 -28.12 24.45
CA ILE A 14 -2.61 -28.79 23.16
C ILE A 14 -1.41 -28.13 22.49
N SER A 15 -0.26 -28.76 22.67
CA SER A 15 0.91 -28.61 21.80
C SER A 15 0.59 -29.33 20.49
N ASN A 16 0.26 -28.59 19.44
CA ASN A 16 0.39 -29.07 18.07
C ASN A 16 1.32 -28.10 17.34
N GLU A 17 2.57 -28.53 17.16
CA GLU A 17 3.44 -28.04 16.11
C GLU A 17 2.78 -28.35 14.76
N GLU A 18 2.16 -27.35 14.14
CA GLU A 18 1.75 -27.38 12.74
C GLU A 18 1.54 -25.93 12.28
N GLY A 19 2.50 -25.38 11.52
CA GLY A 19 2.42 -24.12 10.77
C GLY A 19 1.47 -23.06 11.34
N GLY A 20 1.83 -22.49 12.50
CA GLY A 20 0.97 -21.55 13.23
C GLY A 20 0.65 -20.31 12.40
N LYS A 21 -0.52 -20.27 11.76
CA LYS A 21 -1.03 -19.07 11.11
C LYS A 21 -1.19 -17.97 12.18
N LYS A 22 -0.37 -16.93 12.09
CA LYS A 22 -0.48 -15.73 12.94
C LYS A 22 -1.89 -15.18 12.82
N ARG A 23 -2.45 -14.67 13.91
CA ARG A 23 -3.81 -14.08 13.88
C ARG A 23 -3.75 -12.71 13.22
N HIS A 24 -4.75 -12.36 12.45
CA HIS A 24 -4.78 -11.04 11.82
C HIS A 24 -5.29 -9.96 12.78
N LYS A 25 -4.69 -8.75 12.75
CA LYS A 25 -5.13 -7.61 13.56
C LYS A 25 -5.09 -6.30 12.78
N LEU A 26 -6.21 -5.60 12.73
CA LEU A 26 -6.29 -4.28 12.14
C LEU A 26 -5.70 -3.22 13.07
N VAL A 27 -4.83 -2.38 12.52
CA VAL A 27 -4.18 -1.25 13.21
C VAL A 27 -4.52 0.06 12.52
N LYS A 28 -4.38 1.14 13.28
CA LYS A 28 -4.52 2.51 12.78
C LYS A 28 -3.14 3.15 12.84
N LEU A 29 -2.57 3.52 11.70
CA LEU A 29 -1.20 4.03 11.62
C LEU A 29 -1.01 5.29 12.47
N LYS A 30 -2.05 6.12 12.63
CA LYS A 30 -1.99 7.30 13.52
C LYS A 30 -1.72 6.98 15.00
N ASN A 31 -2.02 5.76 15.43
CA ASN A 31 -1.81 5.31 16.81
C ASN A 31 -0.41 4.71 17.02
N LEU A 32 0.31 4.45 15.93
CA LEU A 32 1.65 3.87 15.97
C LEU A 32 2.69 4.98 16.14
N LYS A 33 3.77 4.67 16.86
CA LYS A 33 4.89 5.58 17.01
C LYS A 33 5.83 5.50 15.81
N ASN A 34 6.75 6.46 15.71
CA ASN A 34 7.85 6.45 14.74
C ASN A 34 7.34 6.28 13.30
N GLY A 35 6.41 7.14 12.90
CA GLY A 35 5.91 7.19 11.52
C GLY A 35 5.05 6.00 11.06
N GLY A 36 4.57 5.14 11.97
CA GLY A 36 3.72 4.00 11.61
C GLY A 36 4.34 2.63 11.84
N THR A 37 5.54 2.54 12.42
CA THR A 37 6.40 1.34 12.34
C THR A 37 6.52 0.55 13.64
N THR A 38 6.11 1.12 14.78
CA THR A 38 6.30 0.46 16.09
C THR A 38 4.97 0.21 16.78
N ILE A 39 4.64 -1.07 16.92
CA ILE A 39 3.53 -1.56 17.74
C ILE A 39 4.09 -1.81 19.15
N LYS A 40 3.54 -1.10 20.15
CA LYS A 40 3.96 -1.28 21.53
C LYS A 40 3.47 -2.62 22.07
N ASN A 41 4.34 -3.33 22.79
CA ASN A 41 4.01 -4.60 23.45
C ASN A 41 3.44 -5.63 22.46
N ASP A 42 4.02 -5.71 21.27
CA ASP A 42 3.66 -6.75 20.30
C ASP A 42 4.04 -8.12 20.89
N PRO A 43 3.07 -9.01 21.13
CA PRO A 43 3.35 -10.36 21.63
C PRO A 43 3.95 -11.28 20.54
N GLY A 44 4.05 -10.83 19.29
CA GLY A 44 4.54 -11.62 18.14
C GLY A 44 3.50 -12.59 17.57
N GLU A 45 2.28 -12.57 18.10
CA GLU A 45 1.19 -13.49 17.75
C GLU A 45 0.34 -13.01 16.57
N TYR A 46 0.50 -11.75 16.18
CA TYR A 46 -0.34 -11.11 15.18
C TYR A 46 0.42 -10.77 13.90
N GLU A 47 -0.31 -10.83 12.81
CA GLU A 47 0.03 -10.15 11.57
C GLU A 47 -0.86 -8.91 11.46
N TYR A 48 -0.22 -7.77 11.22
CA TYR A 48 -0.86 -6.47 11.35
C TYR A 48 -1.18 -5.87 10.00
N TYR A 49 -2.43 -5.43 9.87
CA TYR A 49 -2.97 -4.87 8.63
C TYR A 49 -3.57 -3.51 8.93
N TYR A 50 -3.64 -2.64 7.93
CA TYR A 50 -4.29 -1.33 8.07
C TYR A 50 -5.19 -1.09 6.87
N GLU A 51 -6.19 -0.23 7.03
CA GLU A 51 -7.12 0.11 5.95
C GLU A 51 -6.53 1.23 5.07
N PRO A 52 -6.05 0.91 3.85
CA PRO A 52 -5.24 1.84 3.07
C PRO A 52 -6.02 3.07 2.62
N LEU A 53 -7.34 2.96 2.49
CA LEU A 53 -8.24 4.02 2.02
C LEU A 53 -8.69 4.97 3.15
N GLU A 54 -8.57 4.55 4.41
CA GLU A 54 -9.02 5.33 5.56
C GLU A 54 -7.95 6.37 5.98
N THR A 55 -7.78 7.41 5.18
CA THR A 55 -6.71 8.43 5.35
C THR A 55 -6.73 9.15 6.71
N ILE A 56 -7.89 9.25 7.36
CA ILE A 56 -8.03 9.84 8.70
C ILE A 56 -7.30 9.00 9.75
N ASN A 57 -7.40 7.67 9.66
CA ASN A 57 -6.76 6.75 10.60
C ASN A 57 -5.36 6.32 10.14
N ASN A 58 -5.11 6.37 8.84
CA ASN A 58 -3.89 5.90 8.20
C ASN A 58 -3.25 7.02 7.35
N PRO A 59 -2.79 8.11 7.99
CA PRO A 59 -2.30 9.31 7.30
C PRO A 59 -1.00 9.05 6.52
N PHE A 60 -0.70 9.96 5.59
CA PHE A 60 0.57 9.98 4.87
C PHE A 60 1.65 10.62 5.74
N ASN A 61 2.51 9.78 6.32
CA ASN A 61 3.69 10.24 7.05
C ASN A 61 4.91 10.13 6.16
N THR A 62 5.53 11.27 5.83
CA THR A 62 6.75 11.30 5.02
C THR A 62 8.01 11.24 5.87
N LYS A 63 7.93 11.42 7.19
CA LYS A 63 9.09 11.47 8.08
C LYS A 63 8.89 10.67 9.36
N CYS A 64 9.91 9.91 9.71
CA CYS A 64 10.04 9.19 10.96
C CYS A 64 11.34 9.61 11.67
N VAL A 65 11.27 9.84 12.98
CA VAL A 65 12.44 10.12 13.81
C VAL A 65 12.43 9.15 14.98
N SER A 66 13.45 8.30 15.09
CA SER A 66 13.66 7.42 16.23
C SER A 66 14.89 7.90 16.99
N SER A 67 14.72 8.94 17.80
CA SER A 67 15.82 9.55 18.57
C SER A 67 16.48 8.56 19.53
N ASP A 68 15.67 7.66 20.11
CA ASP A 68 16.10 6.56 20.98
C ASP A 68 17.00 5.55 20.26
N LYS A 69 16.66 5.25 19.00
CA LYS A 69 17.45 4.36 18.14
C LYS A 69 18.52 5.11 17.35
N GLY A 70 18.63 6.43 17.48
CA GLY A 70 19.70 7.22 16.87
C GLY A 70 19.60 7.44 15.36
N TYR A 71 18.43 7.36 14.74
CA TYR A 71 18.27 7.63 13.30
C TYR A 71 16.95 8.32 12.95
N SER A 72 16.88 8.92 11.76
CA SER A 72 15.64 9.40 11.15
C SER A 72 15.56 9.02 9.68
N VAL A 73 14.35 8.83 9.18
CA VAL A 73 14.07 8.48 7.79
C VAL A 73 13.04 9.46 7.24
N GLU A 74 13.25 9.94 6.03
CA GLU A 74 12.32 10.83 5.33
C GLU A 74 12.15 10.36 3.88
N LEU A 75 10.91 10.14 3.46
CA LEU A 75 10.55 9.81 2.09
C LEU A 75 10.10 11.09 1.38
N LYS A 76 10.86 11.51 0.37
CA LYS A 76 10.51 12.63 -0.52
C LYS A 76 10.13 12.09 -1.88
N VAL A 77 9.04 12.61 -2.45
CA VAL A 77 8.62 12.30 -3.81
C VAL A 77 8.87 13.54 -4.64
N ASP A 78 9.58 13.40 -5.76
CA ASP A 78 9.95 14.53 -6.64
C ASP A 78 8.73 15.11 -7.36
N THR A 79 7.70 14.29 -7.45
CA THR A 79 6.43 14.65 -8.05
C THR A 79 5.59 15.44 -7.03
N PRO A 80 5.14 16.67 -7.36
CA PRO A 80 4.23 17.41 -6.47
C PRO A 80 2.99 16.56 -6.15
N PRO A 81 2.43 16.66 -4.93
CA PRO A 81 1.27 15.87 -4.50
C PRO A 81 0.03 16.02 -5.39
N ASP A 82 -0.03 17.06 -6.23
CA ASP A 82 -1.16 17.39 -7.10
C ASP A 82 -0.94 17.03 -8.58
N LYS A 83 0.17 16.35 -8.95
CA LYS A 83 0.39 15.98 -10.36
C LYS A 83 -0.52 14.80 -10.72
N VAL A 84 -1.55 15.08 -11.49
CA VAL A 84 -2.39 14.04 -12.11
C VAL A 84 -1.57 13.28 -13.14
N VAL A 85 -1.40 11.99 -12.89
CA VAL A 85 -0.72 11.03 -13.76
C VAL A 85 -1.79 10.15 -14.41
N VAL A 86 -1.82 10.09 -15.75
CA VAL A 86 -2.84 9.34 -16.50
C VAL A 86 -2.20 8.15 -17.20
N LEU A 87 -2.58 6.94 -16.78
CA LEU A 87 -2.23 5.67 -17.42
C LEU A 87 -3.50 5.08 -18.05
N PRO A 88 -3.55 4.84 -19.36
CA PRO A 88 -4.66 4.13 -19.96
C PRO A 88 -4.54 2.62 -19.70
N ASP A 89 -5.57 2.03 -19.09
CA ASP A 89 -5.68 0.57 -18.87
C ASP A 89 -6.64 -0.11 -19.84
N LEU A 90 -7.51 0.67 -20.47
CA LEU A 90 -8.35 0.21 -21.56
C LEU A 90 -7.66 0.57 -22.88
N PRO A 91 -7.85 -0.22 -23.96
CA PRO A 91 -7.52 0.23 -25.28
C PRO A 91 -8.21 1.58 -25.48
N THR A 92 -7.44 2.67 -25.60
CA THR A 92 -7.98 3.91 -26.09
C THR A 92 -8.35 3.64 -27.52
N GLN A 93 -9.57 3.19 -27.78
CA GLN A 93 -10.12 3.22 -29.12
C GLN A 93 -10.13 4.70 -29.48
N TYR A 94 -9.10 5.12 -30.22
CA TYR A 94 -9.23 6.21 -31.16
C TYR A 94 -10.26 5.72 -32.18
N SER A 95 -11.53 5.73 -31.78
CA SER A 95 -12.58 5.86 -32.75
C SER A 95 -12.32 7.23 -33.34
N GLU A 96 -11.68 7.26 -34.50
CA GLU A 96 -11.93 8.34 -35.42
C GLU A 96 -13.44 8.48 -35.40
N VAL A 97 -13.94 9.53 -34.75
CA VAL A 97 -15.29 10.00 -34.99
C VAL A 97 -15.24 10.43 -36.44
N THR A 98 -15.37 9.46 -37.34
CA THR A 98 -15.82 9.69 -38.69
C THR A 98 -17.09 10.47 -38.46
N SER A 99 -17.00 11.75 -38.77
CA SER A 99 -18.11 12.69 -38.76
C SER A 99 -19.11 12.23 -39.82
N SER A 100 -19.77 11.10 -39.60
CA SER A 100 -21.01 10.79 -40.27
C SER A 100 -22.01 11.72 -39.63
N ARG A 101 -22.16 12.89 -40.25
CA ARG A 101 -23.36 13.71 -40.15
C ARG A 101 -24.55 12.79 -40.43
N HIS A 102 -25.12 12.18 -39.41
CA HIS A 102 -26.53 11.84 -39.29
C HIS A 102 -26.77 11.01 -38.03
N SER A 103 -27.96 11.21 -37.47
CA SER A 103 -28.61 10.51 -36.38
C SER A 103 -28.07 10.74 -34.96
N ASN A 104 -28.86 11.53 -34.24
CA ASN A 104 -29.14 11.60 -32.79
C ASN A 104 -29.00 10.28 -32.00
N SER A 105 -27.87 9.59 -32.07
CA SER A 105 -27.56 8.50 -31.17
C SER A 105 -26.76 9.09 -30.02
N SER A 106 -27.45 9.44 -28.93
CA SER A 106 -26.82 9.68 -27.65
C SER A 106 -26.29 8.35 -27.12
N THR A 107 -25.17 7.89 -27.67
CA THR A 107 -24.36 6.88 -26.98
C THR A 107 -23.62 7.60 -25.87
N THR A 108 -24.36 8.03 -24.84
CA THR A 108 -23.77 8.28 -23.53
C THR A 108 -23.10 6.97 -23.15
N HIS A 109 -21.77 6.97 -23.15
CA HIS A 109 -21.02 5.79 -22.74
C HIS A 109 -21.52 5.45 -21.33
N LEU A 110 -21.89 4.19 -21.07
CA LEU A 110 -22.42 3.72 -19.78
C LEU A 110 -21.54 4.14 -18.57
N PHE A 111 -20.28 4.50 -18.84
CA PHE A 111 -19.30 4.92 -17.84
C PHE A 111 -19.13 6.45 -17.69
N GLU A 112 -19.68 7.25 -18.61
CA GLU A 112 -19.52 8.72 -18.61
C GLU A 112 -20.22 9.37 -17.41
N ASN A 113 -21.33 8.77 -16.95
CA ASN A 113 -22.04 9.16 -15.73
C ASN A 113 -21.58 8.42 -14.46
N SER A 114 -20.65 7.46 -14.58
CA SER A 114 -20.23 6.59 -13.48
C SER A 114 -18.94 7.07 -12.79
N SER A 115 -18.20 7.97 -13.45
CA SER A 115 -17.02 8.62 -12.86
C SER A 115 -17.45 9.74 -11.92
N THR A 116 -16.85 9.78 -10.73
CA THR A 116 -16.97 10.93 -9.80
C THR A 116 -15.83 11.93 -9.96
N SER A 117 -14.96 11.72 -10.96
CA SER A 117 -13.78 12.52 -11.24
C SER A 117 -13.85 13.12 -12.65
N SER A 118 -13.20 14.27 -12.85
CA SER A 118 -13.12 14.94 -14.15
C SER A 118 -12.52 13.99 -15.20
N LEU A 119 -13.14 13.91 -16.38
CA LEU A 119 -12.64 13.10 -17.50
C LEU A 119 -11.17 13.45 -17.80
N PRO A 120 -10.25 12.46 -17.85
CA PRO A 120 -8.86 12.72 -18.15
C PRO A 120 -8.71 13.23 -19.58
N ASN A 121 -7.75 14.14 -19.79
CA ASN A 121 -7.43 14.63 -21.12
C ASN A 121 -6.87 13.48 -21.98
N VAL A 122 -7.66 13.01 -22.94
CA VAL A 122 -7.34 11.87 -23.82
C VAL A 122 -6.01 12.04 -24.55
N ARG A 123 -5.62 13.28 -24.90
CA ARG A 123 -4.29 13.54 -25.51
C ARG A 123 -3.14 13.21 -24.58
N ILE A 124 -3.25 13.54 -23.29
CA ILE A 124 -2.21 13.25 -22.29
C ILE A 124 -2.09 11.73 -22.07
N ALA A 125 -3.22 11.03 -22.00
CA ALA A 125 -3.25 9.56 -21.92
C ALA A 125 -2.59 8.90 -23.13
N SER A 126 -2.85 9.42 -24.34
CA SER A 126 -2.27 8.88 -25.58
C SER A 126 -0.75 9.08 -25.70
N GLN A 127 -0.20 10.14 -25.10
CA GLN A 127 1.25 10.37 -25.07
C GLN A 127 1.99 9.44 -24.10
N ALA A 128 1.32 8.98 -23.03
CA ALA A 128 1.91 7.99 -22.12
C ALA A 128 2.12 6.63 -22.79
N LEU A 129 1.25 6.25 -23.74
CA LEU A 129 1.37 5.02 -24.54
C LEU A 129 2.61 5.04 -25.45
N THR A 130 2.99 6.21 -25.97
CA THR A 130 4.13 6.34 -26.90
C THR A 130 5.49 6.47 -26.20
N ASN A 131 5.50 6.87 -24.93
CA ASN A 131 6.73 7.24 -24.20
C ASN A 131 7.30 6.12 -23.30
N GLY A 132 6.78 4.89 -23.39
CA GLY A 132 7.32 3.73 -22.67
C GLY A 132 6.95 3.68 -21.18
N GLY A 133 5.98 4.48 -20.72
CA GLY A 133 5.47 4.48 -19.36
C GLY A 133 5.58 5.82 -18.63
N ILE A 134 5.29 5.79 -17.33
CA ILE A 134 5.33 6.95 -16.43
C ILE A 134 6.28 6.68 -15.27
N ALA A 135 7.23 7.58 -15.06
CA ALA A 135 8.15 7.52 -13.95
C ALA A 135 7.56 8.15 -12.68
N VAL A 136 7.59 7.40 -11.58
CA VAL A 136 7.35 7.88 -10.22
C VAL A 136 8.68 7.86 -9.48
N SER A 137 9.25 9.04 -9.26
CA SER A 137 10.60 9.22 -8.71
C SER A 137 10.57 9.96 -7.37
N GLY A 138 11.59 9.70 -6.56
CA GLY A 138 11.79 10.35 -5.28
C GLY A 138 13.12 9.97 -4.66
N THR A 139 13.29 10.36 -3.40
CA THR A 139 14.50 10.07 -2.61
C THR A 139 14.11 9.68 -1.19
N VAL A 140 14.69 8.57 -0.69
CA VAL A 140 14.69 8.27 0.74
C VAL A 140 15.92 8.88 1.38
N ILE A 141 15.72 9.67 2.42
CA ILE A 141 16.79 10.29 3.19
C ILE A 141 16.91 9.57 4.53
N VAL A 142 18.03 8.88 4.75
CA VAL A 142 18.34 8.23 6.03
C VAL A 142 19.40 9.08 6.73
N LYS A 143 19.10 9.59 7.92
CA LYS A 143 20.06 10.36 8.74
C LYS A 143 20.44 9.58 9.97
N SER A 144 21.74 9.40 10.18
CA SER A 144 22.30 8.96 11.44
C SER A 144 22.31 10.12 12.42
N LEU A 145 21.57 9.98 13.52
CA LEU A 145 21.54 10.94 14.63
C LEU A 145 22.53 10.56 15.73
N ASN A 146 23.06 9.33 15.71
CA ASN A 146 24.12 8.90 16.61
C ASN A 146 25.41 9.65 16.26
N SER A 147 26.04 10.25 17.27
CA SER A 147 27.26 11.05 17.11
C SER A 147 28.55 10.29 17.38
N GLN A 148 28.47 9.06 17.91
CA GLN A 148 29.66 8.34 18.38
C GLN A 148 29.91 7.02 17.66
N LEU A 149 28.85 6.24 17.39
CA LEU A 149 29.00 4.89 16.86
C LEU A 149 28.24 4.70 15.54
N PRO A 150 28.85 4.03 14.54
CA PRO A 150 28.13 3.65 13.34
C PRO A 150 27.03 2.64 13.67
N GLN A 151 25.96 2.67 12.87
CA GLN A 151 24.83 1.75 13.02
C GLN A 151 24.71 0.87 11.79
N ARG A 152 24.43 -0.42 11.97
CA ARG A 152 24.23 -1.30 10.83
C ARG A 152 22.86 -1.04 10.21
N LEU A 153 22.85 -0.68 8.94
CA LEU A 153 21.66 -0.76 8.08
C LEU A 153 21.54 -2.20 7.60
N ARG A 154 20.40 -2.83 7.87
CA ARG A 154 20.14 -4.21 7.44
C ARG A 154 19.40 -4.25 6.13
N TYR A 155 18.44 -3.34 6.02
CA TYR A 155 17.49 -3.35 4.95
C TYR A 155 16.91 -1.95 4.78
N GLN A 156 16.84 -1.52 3.53
CA GLN A 156 16.14 -0.32 3.12
C GLN A 156 15.44 -0.62 1.81
N SER A 157 14.11 -0.50 1.78
CA SER A 157 13.36 -0.61 0.53
C SER A 157 12.31 0.48 0.41
N VAL A 158 11.95 0.76 -0.83
CA VAL A 158 10.76 1.54 -1.17
C VAL A 158 9.81 0.66 -1.96
N ALA A 159 8.53 0.72 -1.65
CA ALA A 159 7.49 0.02 -2.37
C ALA A 159 6.43 1.00 -2.87
N LEU A 160 6.01 0.84 -4.12
CA LEU A 160 4.80 1.43 -4.67
C LEU A 160 3.72 0.35 -4.65
N LYS A 161 2.68 0.58 -3.86
CA LYS A 161 1.55 -0.35 -3.66
C LYS A 161 0.29 0.20 -4.29
N CYS A 162 -0.45 -0.64 -4.99
CA CYS A 162 -1.79 -0.36 -5.50
C CYS A 162 -2.84 -1.14 -4.70
N PHE A 163 -3.84 -0.44 -4.19
CA PHE A 163 -4.97 -1.01 -3.46
C PHE A 163 -6.23 -0.82 -4.28
N VAL A 164 -7.04 -1.85 -4.39
CA VAL A 164 -8.23 -1.87 -5.24
C VAL A 164 -9.44 -2.25 -4.39
N GLU A 165 -10.47 -1.42 -4.45
CA GLU A 165 -11.80 -1.76 -3.93
C GLU A 165 -12.79 -1.81 -5.09
N GLU A 166 -13.51 -2.93 -5.21
CA GLU A 166 -14.50 -3.15 -6.25
C GLU A 166 -15.81 -3.64 -5.66
N TYR A 167 -16.92 -3.10 -6.15
CA TYR A 167 -18.26 -3.44 -5.73
C TYR A 167 -19.05 -4.03 -6.90
N ALA A 168 -19.70 -5.17 -6.66
CA ALA A 168 -20.65 -5.78 -7.57
C ALA A 168 -22.09 -5.46 -7.15
N CYS A 169 -22.93 -5.16 -8.12
CA CYS A 169 -24.38 -5.04 -7.96
C CYS A 169 -25.04 -6.36 -8.38
N PHE A 170 -25.53 -7.11 -7.40
CA PHE A 170 -26.31 -8.33 -7.60
C PHE A 170 -27.78 -7.96 -7.66
N VAL A 171 -28.46 -8.38 -8.72
CA VAL A 171 -29.90 -8.21 -8.86
C VAL A 171 -30.51 -9.60 -8.78
N ASP A 172 -31.36 -9.82 -7.77
CA ASP A 172 -32.02 -11.10 -7.60
C ASP A 172 -32.88 -11.41 -8.85
N GLY A 173 -32.74 -12.63 -9.35
CA GLY A 173 -33.46 -13.10 -10.53
C GLY A 173 -34.97 -13.17 -10.30
N PRO A 174 -35.79 -13.26 -11.36
CA PRO A 174 -37.25 -13.23 -11.28
C PRO A 174 -37.90 -14.47 -10.64
N ASN A 175 -37.18 -15.26 -9.85
CA ASN A 175 -37.75 -16.46 -9.22
C ASN A 175 -38.42 -16.14 -7.89
N ASP A 176 -39.67 -16.59 -7.80
CA ASP A 176 -40.60 -16.61 -6.67
C ASP A 176 -41.26 -15.29 -6.25
N SER A 177 -42.40 -15.04 -6.89
CA SER A 177 -43.66 -14.52 -6.30
C SER A 177 -43.68 -13.15 -5.63
N SER A 178 -42.56 -12.44 -5.54
CA SER A 178 -42.48 -11.08 -5.03
C SER A 178 -42.08 -10.11 -6.14
N ASN A 179 -42.90 -9.08 -6.37
CA ASN A 179 -42.62 -8.01 -7.36
C ASN A 179 -41.43 -7.10 -6.96
N ASN A 180 -40.72 -7.42 -5.87
CA ASN A 180 -39.62 -6.62 -5.35
C ASN A 180 -38.29 -7.24 -5.77
N LYS A 181 -37.74 -6.77 -6.89
CA LYS A 181 -36.34 -7.02 -7.23
C LYS A 181 -35.45 -6.35 -6.19
N THR A 182 -34.82 -7.14 -5.34
CA THR A 182 -33.80 -6.65 -4.41
C THR A 182 -32.47 -6.48 -5.15
N LYS A 183 -31.91 -5.27 -5.05
CA LYS A 183 -30.54 -4.95 -5.49
C LYS A 183 -29.63 -5.02 -4.29
N GLN A 184 -28.54 -5.77 -4.39
CA GLN A 184 -27.53 -5.87 -3.35
C GLN A 184 -26.19 -5.42 -3.90
N ILE A 185 -25.59 -4.39 -3.31
CA ILE A 185 -24.23 -3.95 -3.63
C ILE A 185 -23.29 -4.59 -2.61
N LYS A 186 -22.30 -5.35 -3.07
CA LYS A 186 -21.33 -6.04 -2.20
C LYS A 186 -19.90 -5.83 -2.71
N LEU A 187 -18.96 -5.74 -1.78
CA LEU A 187 -17.53 -5.69 -2.11
C LEU A 187 -17.10 -7.07 -2.67
N LEU A 188 -16.44 -7.08 -3.84
CA LEU A 188 -16.21 -8.26 -4.68
C LEU A 188 -15.23 -9.27 -4.05
N ASN A 189 -14.39 -8.81 -3.12
CA ASN A 189 -13.31 -9.58 -2.50
C ASN A 189 -13.44 -9.72 -0.97
N LYS A 190 -14.60 -9.42 -0.37
CA LYS A 190 -14.85 -9.63 1.05
C LYS A 190 -15.75 -10.84 1.25
N LYS A 191 -15.17 -12.01 1.50
CA LYS A 191 -15.94 -13.25 1.72
C LYS A 191 -16.65 -13.27 3.07
N ASN A 192 -16.02 -12.73 4.10
CA ASN A 192 -16.59 -12.56 5.44
C ASN A 192 -15.86 -11.41 6.19
N ASP A 193 -16.34 -11.03 7.38
CA ASP A 193 -15.74 -9.94 8.16
C ASP A 193 -14.33 -10.27 8.72
N ALA A 194 -13.95 -11.54 8.74
CA ALA A 194 -12.61 -11.98 9.15
C ALA A 194 -11.60 -11.99 7.97
N ASP A 195 -12.10 -11.89 6.73
CA ASP A 195 -11.32 -11.94 5.52
C ASP A 195 -10.75 -10.56 5.22
N ILE A 196 -9.49 -10.36 5.59
CA ILE A 196 -8.75 -9.11 5.46
C ILE A 196 -7.89 -9.04 4.20
N THR A 197 -7.94 -10.05 3.32
CA THR A 197 -7.13 -10.05 2.10
C THR A 197 -7.50 -8.91 1.15
N HIS A 198 -8.73 -8.37 1.25
CA HIS A 198 -9.14 -7.17 0.53
C HIS A 198 -8.39 -5.89 0.93
N LEU A 199 -7.63 -5.91 2.05
CA LEU A 199 -6.78 -4.80 2.49
C LEU A 199 -5.34 -4.92 1.97
N LEU A 200 -4.98 -6.06 1.38
CA LEU A 200 -3.65 -6.27 0.77
C LEU A 200 -3.55 -5.47 -0.53
N PRO A 201 -2.33 -5.05 -0.91
CA PRO A 201 -2.13 -4.47 -2.22
C PRO A 201 -2.50 -5.51 -3.29
N SER A 202 -3.25 -5.08 -4.31
CA SER A 202 -3.50 -5.88 -5.50
C SER A 202 -2.24 -6.06 -6.32
N GLU A 203 -1.37 -5.04 -6.33
CA GLU A 203 -0.08 -5.05 -7.01
C GLU A 203 0.95 -4.26 -6.22
N GLU A 204 2.21 -4.71 -6.25
CA GLU A 204 3.32 -4.06 -5.56
C GLU A 204 4.59 -4.10 -6.41
N LEU A 205 5.23 -2.93 -6.56
CA LEU A 205 6.58 -2.80 -7.06
C LEU A 205 7.51 -2.42 -5.92
N ARG A 206 8.59 -3.16 -5.72
CA ARG A 206 9.56 -2.92 -4.63
C ARG A 206 10.97 -2.76 -5.16
N LEU A 207 11.68 -1.77 -4.61
CA LEU A 207 13.09 -1.51 -4.88
C LEU A 207 13.88 -1.68 -3.57
N ASP A 208 14.89 -2.53 -3.60
CA ASP A 208 15.89 -2.61 -2.54
C ASP A 208 16.95 -1.52 -2.79
N LEU A 209 17.13 -0.64 -1.80
CA LEU A 209 18.09 0.47 -1.82
C LEU A 209 19.23 0.25 -0.80
N THR A 210 19.31 -0.94 -0.20
CA THR A 210 20.25 -1.26 0.89
C THR A 210 21.70 -1.05 0.46
N ASP A 211 22.04 -1.50 -0.75
CA ASP A 211 23.41 -1.41 -1.29
C ASP A 211 23.82 -0.01 -1.74
N MET A 212 22.90 0.94 -1.76
CA MET A 212 23.23 2.34 -2.03
C MET A 212 23.91 3.02 -0.84
N VAL A 213 23.81 2.42 0.35
CA VAL A 213 24.48 2.88 1.57
C VAL A 213 25.81 2.16 1.69
N ASP A 214 26.91 2.87 1.48
CA ASP A 214 28.27 2.31 1.47
C ASP A 214 28.53 1.28 0.33
N PRO A 215 28.46 1.71 -0.94
CA PRO A 215 28.64 0.84 -2.11
C PRO A 215 30.04 0.23 -2.23
N GLY A 216 31.00 0.69 -1.42
CA GLY A 216 32.37 0.18 -1.38
C GLY A 216 32.62 -0.88 -0.30
N SER A 217 31.61 -1.24 0.50
CA SER A 217 31.77 -2.20 1.59
C SER A 217 32.13 -3.60 1.04
N THR A 218 33.31 -4.08 1.44
CA THR A 218 33.84 -5.40 1.07
C THR A 218 33.35 -6.52 1.97
N ASP A 219 32.81 -6.20 3.14
CA ASP A 219 32.28 -7.15 4.12
C ASP A 219 30.78 -7.45 3.91
N GLY A 220 30.14 -6.78 2.96
CA GLY A 220 28.69 -6.90 2.72
C GLY A 220 27.84 -6.23 3.79
N VAL A 221 28.44 -5.50 4.73
CA VAL A 221 27.74 -4.82 5.82
C VAL A 221 27.60 -3.34 5.50
N ARG A 222 26.37 -2.84 5.53
CA ARG A 222 26.06 -1.44 5.25
C ARG A 222 26.06 -0.66 6.56
N TRP A 223 26.98 0.29 6.70
CA TRP A 223 27.12 1.10 7.92
C TRP A 223 26.62 2.52 7.71
N LEU A 224 25.75 2.95 8.62
CA LEU A 224 25.36 4.34 8.80
C LEU A 224 26.38 5.02 9.70
N HIS A 225 27.27 5.83 9.12
CA HIS A 225 28.29 6.57 9.83
C HIS A 225 27.69 7.65 10.73
N PRO A 226 28.34 7.97 11.87
CA PRO A 226 27.87 9.00 12.79
C PRO A 226 27.62 10.34 12.11
N CYS A 227 26.50 10.99 12.45
CA CYS A 227 26.08 12.29 11.93
C CYS A 227 25.99 12.41 10.39
N HIS A 228 25.99 11.29 9.66
CA HIS A 228 25.90 11.29 8.20
C HIS A 228 24.45 11.28 7.70
N THR A 229 24.24 11.82 6.51
CA THR A 229 22.95 11.80 5.80
C THR A 229 23.14 11.08 4.47
N TYR A 230 22.33 10.06 4.23
CA TYR A 230 22.31 9.26 3.02
C TYR A 230 21.08 9.62 2.19
N GLU A 231 21.28 9.91 0.91
CA GLU A 231 20.21 10.20 -0.04
C GLU A 231 20.12 9.05 -1.05
N LEU A 232 19.00 8.33 -1.03
CA LEU A 232 18.79 7.10 -1.78
C LEU A 232 17.69 7.37 -2.82
N PRO A 233 18.05 7.84 -4.03
CA PRO A 233 17.08 8.07 -5.09
C PRO A 233 16.44 6.76 -5.55
N PHE A 234 15.16 6.81 -5.88
CA PHE A 234 14.40 5.69 -6.43
C PHE A 234 13.56 6.15 -7.62
N THR A 235 13.22 5.23 -8.52
CA THR A 235 12.31 5.48 -9.64
C THR A 235 11.57 4.21 -10.02
N PHE A 236 10.23 4.26 -9.96
CA PHE A 236 9.36 3.24 -10.53
C PHE A 236 8.95 3.67 -11.94
N THR A 237 9.05 2.77 -12.92
CA THR A 237 8.55 3.04 -14.27
C THR A 237 7.29 2.21 -14.49
N LEU A 238 6.14 2.88 -14.53
CA LEU A 238 4.83 2.28 -14.73
C LEU A 238 4.50 2.23 -16.21
N LYS A 239 4.44 1.02 -16.77
CA LYS A 239 4.00 0.85 -18.15
C LYS A 239 2.48 0.69 -18.20
N PRO A 240 1.82 1.11 -19.29
CA PRO A 240 0.43 0.77 -19.54
C PRO A 240 0.23 -0.75 -19.44
N TYR A 241 -0.88 -1.19 -18.85
CA TYR A 241 -1.28 -2.60 -18.67
C TYR A 241 -0.44 -3.44 -17.69
N ASP A 242 0.73 -2.96 -17.23
CA ASP A 242 1.59 -3.67 -16.28
C ASP A 242 1.29 -3.30 -14.82
N PHE A 243 0.60 -2.19 -14.58
CA PHE A 243 0.22 -1.72 -13.25
C PHE A 243 -1.17 -1.08 -13.30
N PRO A 244 -2.07 -1.34 -12.32
CA PRO A 244 -3.46 -0.91 -12.42
C PRO A 244 -3.55 0.61 -12.57
N ALA A 245 -4.44 1.09 -13.45
CA ALA A 245 -4.66 2.52 -13.63
C ALA A 245 -5.56 3.15 -12.56
N SER A 246 -5.49 4.48 -12.47
CA SER A 246 -6.28 5.24 -11.50
C SER A 246 -7.76 5.25 -11.90
N VAL A 247 -8.60 4.61 -11.08
CA VAL A 247 -10.05 4.55 -11.23
C VAL A 247 -10.72 5.10 -9.97
N ARG A 248 -11.79 5.88 -10.15
CA ARG A 248 -12.67 6.32 -9.05
C ARG A 248 -14.11 6.44 -9.52
N THR A 249 -14.88 5.40 -9.29
CA THR A 249 -16.28 5.27 -9.70
C THR A 249 -17.17 4.89 -8.52
N TYR A 250 -18.48 4.86 -8.75
CA TYR A 250 -19.44 4.30 -7.78
C TYR A 250 -19.22 2.82 -7.45
N PHE A 251 -18.58 2.07 -8.35
CA PHE A 251 -18.40 0.62 -8.24
C PHE A 251 -16.97 0.21 -7.95
N GLY A 252 -16.07 1.16 -7.77
CA GLY A 252 -14.72 0.82 -7.37
C GLY A 252 -13.75 1.97 -7.48
N SER A 253 -12.63 1.79 -6.79
CA SER A 253 -11.55 2.76 -6.79
C SER A 253 -10.20 2.09 -6.60
N THR A 254 -9.18 2.72 -7.17
CA THR A 254 -7.78 2.34 -6.98
C THR A 254 -7.06 3.43 -6.20
N HIS A 255 -6.20 3.04 -5.28
CA HIS A 255 -5.40 3.97 -4.50
C HIS A 255 -3.95 3.53 -4.47
N TYR A 256 -3.04 4.49 -4.44
CA TYR A 256 -1.60 4.22 -4.45
C TYR A 256 -0.97 4.73 -3.18
N ARG A 257 -0.03 3.96 -2.62
CA ARG A 257 0.82 4.41 -1.51
C ARG A 257 2.27 4.08 -1.83
N ILE A 258 3.15 5.03 -1.52
CA ILE A 258 4.58 4.79 -1.50
C ILE A 258 4.98 4.60 -0.04
N GLU A 259 5.62 3.47 0.24
CA GLU A 259 6.06 3.09 1.58
C GLU A 259 7.57 2.88 1.60
N SER A 260 8.23 3.37 2.65
CA SER A 260 9.64 3.10 2.92
C SER A 260 9.74 2.20 4.14
N LEU A 261 10.48 1.09 4.01
CA LEU A 261 10.83 0.22 5.12
C LEU A 261 12.32 0.34 5.40
N THR A 262 12.66 0.71 6.64
CA THR A 262 14.05 0.86 7.09
C THR A 262 14.27 0.02 8.33
N GLN A 263 15.29 -0.83 8.29
CA GLN A 263 15.71 -1.65 9.42
C GLN A 263 17.14 -1.31 9.83
N VAL A 264 17.27 -0.70 11.01
CA VAL A 264 18.55 -0.33 11.63
C VAL A 264 18.69 -1.07 12.95
N GLY A 265 19.83 -1.71 13.19
CA GLY A 265 20.12 -2.37 14.46
C GLY A 265 21.16 -3.48 14.35
N ASN A 266 21.54 -4.06 15.49
CA ASN A 266 22.61 -5.06 15.61
C ASN A 266 22.13 -6.50 15.86
N ASP A 267 20.83 -6.74 16.08
CA ASP A 267 20.25 -8.08 16.41
C ASP A 267 20.10 -9.04 15.19
N ALA A 268 19.20 -10.03 15.13
CA ALA A 268 19.01 -10.85 13.91
C ALA A 268 17.93 -10.26 12.96
N ILE A 269 17.95 -10.57 11.67
CA ILE A 269 16.91 -10.12 10.72
C ILE A 269 15.58 -10.76 11.12
N ASP A 270 14.54 -9.96 11.38
CA ASP A 270 13.17 -10.48 11.44
C ASP A 270 12.61 -10.52 10.01
N THR A 271 12.75 -11.66 9.36
CA THR A 271 12.25 -11.92 8.00
C THR A 271 10.77 -12.32 7.99
N SER A 272 10.06 -12.28 9.12
CA SER A 272 8.66 -12.74 9.18
C SER A 272 7.67 -11.87 8.41
N PHE A 273 8.13 -10.74 7.84
CA PHE A 273 7.39 -9.85 6.93
C PHE A 273 7.80 -10.02 5.44
N LEU A 274 8.71 -10.94 5.13
CA LEU A 274 9.32 -11.12 3.80
C LEU A 274 8.98 -12.48 3.16
N THR A 275 8.11 -13.27 3.77
CA THR A 275 7.66 -14.55 3.22
C THR A 275 6.19 -14.46 2.83
N ASP A 276 5.93 -14.86 1.58
CA ASP A 276 4.66 -14.89 0.82
C ASP A 276 3.36 -15.09 1.61
#